data_AF-W4N945-F1
#
_entry.id   AF-W4N945-F1
#
_cell.length_a   1.000
_cell.length_b   1.000
_cell.length_c   1.000
_cell.angle_alpha   90.00
_cell.angle_beta   90.00
_cell.angle_gamma   90.00
#
_symmetry.space_group_name_H-M   'P 1'
#
loop_
_entity.id
_entity.type
_entity.pdbx_description
1 polymer ?
#
loop_
_entity_poly.entity_id
_entity_poly.type
_entity_poly.pdbx_seq_one_letter_code
_entity_poly.pdbx_strand_id
1 'polypeptide(L)'
;MRQPMFYADRGQGWENLTGHAGSPAALSSFSVEWGTDSPKEQPSVNVLHFRLLDRTGMLAGNSTRLAGMKVLVQLSRRPLWRDLNATESWDGVSDTLTWDGLHLAHRPDQTEGPDPTALTIFTGNTTTGGTITQNPDGTYLLDLYANAQLVRAGRTTRQGPVSTDARLTGLHWTGTAAQRVDEINRRLTTLGCPPLSDEAVAWLKANAPTPAPYEADSHPDLSTILYALAATHPDLPLFYERHRHGSESVDLVFAGRPAAITMHADGRLTVEGAGLEQEAAPADAITVDDNMLTMPAPVSRITLRTRAVKWDESGNRFSFEDDEVTIGDRGRLPAELTETINAVPFSSDAITRDDSAGHWQAGTWTPTDAQRDQWAEWLAVQTLRLRPKGLTASSRRLDIDLFEQALQPTASLWAFVSTRYTRLLADDGTPATSGAWLATGGTLSFDWRDGIPVLENELDISPLPMLPSTLSRWRDLDPIGIAWQDMPAFTWGEMSQITYFTD
;
A
#
# COMPACT_ATOMS: atom_id res chain seq x y z
N MET A 1 -11.91 18.53 11.60
CA MET A 1 -11.69 17.37 10.71
C MET A 1 -11.44 17.87 9.29
N ARG A 2 -10.46 17.31 8.57
CA ARG A 2 -10.22 17.64 7.15
C ARG A 2 -11.35 17.09 6.28
N GLN A 3 -11.82 17.89 5.32
CA GLN A 3 -12.89 17.49 4.40
C GLN A 3 -12.28 16.90 3.11
N PRO A 4 -12.84 15.80 2.58
CA PRO A 4 -12.50 15.34 1.23
C PRO A 4 -12.97 16.32 0.17
N MET A 5 -12.04 16.73 -0.67
CA MET A 5 -12.20 17.64 -1.80
C MET A 5 -12.12 16.86 -3.10
N PHE A 6 -13.07 17.06 -4.01
CA PHE A 6 -13.11 16.39 -5.31
C PHE A 6 -12.97 17.39 -6.46
N TYR A 7 -12.01 17.11 -7.35
CA TYR A 7 -11.76 17.91 -8.54
C TYR A 7 -11.85 17.06 -9.80
N ALA A 8 -12.35 17.67 -10.86
CA ALA A 8 -12.45 17.04 -12.17
C ALA A 8 -11.90 17.96 -13.27
N ASP A 9 -11.14 17.40 -14.22
CA ASP A 9 -10.74 18.09 -15.46
C ASP A 9 -11.31 17.36 -16.67
N ARG A 10 -12.26 18.04 -17.32
CA ARG A 10 -12.99 17.59 -18.52
C ARG A 10 -12.40 18.16 -19.82
N GLY A 11 -11.16 18.61 -19.78
CA GLY A 11 -10.44 19.22 -20.90
C GLY A 11 -10.52 20.75 -20.96
N GLN A 12 -10.92 21.40 -19.86
CA GLN A 12 -11.01 22.87 -19.75
C GLN A 12 -10.31 23.39 -18.48
N GLY A 13 -9.55 22.54 -17.79
CA GLY A 13 -8.97 22.84 -16.48
C GLY A 13 -9.76 22.19 -15.36
N TRP A 14 -9.21 22.32 -14.14
CA TRP A 14 -9.81 21.74 -12.95
C TRP A 14 -11.06 22.50 -12.51
N GLU A 15 -12.11 21.75 -12.20
CA GLU A 15 -13.35 22.21 -11.59
C GLU A 15 -13.53 21.52 -10.24
N ASN A 16 -13.91 22.27 -9.21
CA ASN A 16 -14.22 21.73 -7.90
C ASN A 16 -15.66 21.21 -7.85
N LEU A 17 -15.83 19.90 -7.66
CA LEU A 17 -17.12 19.24 -7.55
C LEU A 17 -17.38 18.70 -6.14
N THR A 18 -16.68 19.18 -5.11
CA THR A 18 -16.91 18.76 -3.71
C THR A 18 -18.36 19.00 -3.28
N GLY A 19 -18.94 20.13 -3.73
CA GLY A 19 -20.36 20.41 -3.61
C GLY A 19 -20.75 21.31 -2.43
N HIS A 20 -21.45 22.40 -2.74
CA HIS A 20 -22.03 23.34 -1.77
C HIS A 20 -23.50 23.65 -2.12
N ALA A 21 -24.17 24.43 -1.26
CA ALA A 21 -25.51 24.95 -1.57
C ALA A 21 -25.45 25.79 -2.85
N GLY A 22 -26.22 25.43 -3.87
CA GLY A 22 -26.26 26.12 -5.17
C GLY A 22 -25.33 25.56 -6.26
N SER A 23 -24.37 24.68 -5.94
CA SER A 23 -23.50 24.06 -6.95
C SER A 23 -24.32 23.20 -7.93
N PRO A 24 -24.03 23.23 -9.25
CA PRO A 24 -24.75 22.44 -10.24
C PRO A 24 -24.51 20.94 -10.10
N ALA A 25 -23.35 20.53 -9.55
CA ALA A 25 -23.05 19.16 -9.17
C ALA A 25 -22.23 19.10 -7.87
N ALA A 26 -22.25 17.95 -7.20
CA ALA A 26 -21.61 17.74 -5.90
C ALA A 26 -21.18 16.27 -5.70
N LEU A 27 -20.05 16.06 -5.03
CA LEU A 27 -19.60 14.75 -4.55
C LEU A 27 -20.57 14.27 -3.47
N SER A 28 -21.20 13.12 -3.73
CA SER A 28 -22.07 12.47 -2.74
C SER A 28 -21.28 11.52 -1.86
N SER A 29 -20.45 10.66 -2.44
CA SER A 29 -19.67 9.63 -1.74
C SER A 29 -18.57 9.10 -2.66
N PHE A 30 -17.58 8.43 -2.09
CA PHE A 30 -16.64 7.63 -2.84
C PHE A 30 -16.13 6.43 -2.04
N SER A 31 -15.55 5.46 -2.73
CA SER A 31 -14.69 4.44 -2.17
C SER A 31 -13.45 4.26 -3.06
N VAL A 32 -12.32 3.94 -2.45
CA VAL A 32 -11.07 3.59 -3.14
C VAL A 32 -10.70 2.19 -2.71
N GLU A 33 -10.79 1.23 -3.63
CA GLU A 33 -10.20 -0.10 -3.48
C GLU A 33 -8.70 0.02 -3.73
N TRP A 34 -7.88 -0.52 -2.83
CA TRP A 34 -6.44 -0.39 -2.90
C TRP A 34 -5.72 -1.64 -2.39
N GLY A 35 -4.51 -1.86 -2.90
CA GLY A 35 -3.62 -2.89 -2.37
C GLY A 35 -3.98 -4.32 -2.76
N THR A 36 -3.74 -5.24 -1.84
CA THR A 36 -3.97 -6.69 -1.96
C THR A 36 -4.44 -7.28 -0.63
N ASP A 37 -5.24 -8.33 -0.71
CA ASP A 37 -5.70 -9.12 0.44
C ASP A 37 -4.62 -10.06 1.00
N SER A 38 -3.50 -10.19 0.29
CA SER A 38 -2.45 -11.13 0.63
C SER A 38 -1.07 -10.66 0.15
N PRO A 39 -0.03 -10.70 1.00
CA PRO A 39 1.33 -10.34 0.59
C PRO A 39 1.95 -11.32 -0.41
N LYS A 40 1.24 -12.42 -0.75
CA LYS A 40 1.65 -13.40 -1.77
C LYS A 40 1.52 -12.84 -3.19
N GLU A 41 0.79 -11.75 -3.35
CA GLU A 41 0.51 -11.12 -4.64
C GLU A 41 0.91 -9.64 -4.59
N GLN A 42 1.16 -9.06 -5.76
CA GLN A 42 1.44 -7.62 -5.85
C GLN A 42 0.12 -6.84 -5.74
N PRO A 43 0.15 -5.64 -5.12
CA PRO A 43 -1.00 -4.75 -5.06
C PRO A 43 -1.67 -4.54 -6.42
N SER A 44 -2.99 -4.58 -6.42
CA SER A 44 -3.76 -4.10 -7.57
C SER A 44 -3.67 -2.57 -7.67
N VAL A 45 -3.93 -2.03 -8.85
CA VAL A 45 -3.98 -0.58 -9.04
C VAL A 45 -5.18 0.00 -8.31
N ASN A 46 -5.02 1.16 -7.67
CA ASN A 46 -6.12 1.78 -6.93
C ASN A 46 -7.29 2.11 -7.87
N VAL A 47 -8.51 1.76 -7.46
CA VAL A 47 -9.74 2.02 -8.20
C VAL A 47 -10.66 2.89 -7.36
N LEU A 48 -10.99 4.06 -7.89
CA LEU A 48 -11.97 4.97 -7.28
C LEU A 48 -13.35 4.68 -7.85
N HIS A 49 -14.28 4.33 -6.97
CA HIS A 49 -15.71 4.37 -7.23
C HIS A 49 -16.28 5.64 -6.59
N PHE A 50 -17.00 6.47 -7.34
CA PHE A 50 -17.51 7.74 -6.81
C PHE A 50 -18.88 8.07 -7.36
N ARG A 51 -19.63 8.82 -6.55
CA ARG A 51 -20.98 9.27 -6.88
C ARG A 51 -21.07 10.77 -6.92
N LEU A 52 -21.61 11.31 -8.02
CA LEU A 52 -21.88 12.73 -8.18
C LEU A 52 -23.39 12.97 -8.26
N LEU A 53 -23.89 13.89 -7.43
CA LEU A 53 -25.24 14.43 -7.55
C LEU A 53 -25.20 15.61 -8.52
N ASP A 54 -25.78 15.46 -9.71
CA ASP A 54 -25.97 16.52 -10.70
C ASP A 54 -27.39 17.09 -10.59
N ARG A 55 -27.49 18.33 -10.14
CA ARG A 55 -28.76 19.04 -9.90
C ARG A 55 -29.36 19.62 -11.19
N THR A 56 -28.58 19.69 -12.27
CA THR A 56 -28.95 20.40 -13.50
C THR A 56 -29.09 19.50 -14.72
N GLY A 57 -28.50 18.30 -14.67
CA GLY A 57 -28.37 17.39 -15.81
C GLY A 57 -27.21 17.74 -16.75
N MET A 58 -26.42 18.78 -16.43
CA MET A 58 -25.30 19.24 -17.25
C MET A 58 -24.19 18.19 -17.38
N LEU A 59 -23.92 17.43 -16.31
CA LEU A 59 -22.96 16.33 -16.32
C LEU A 59 -23.59 15.06 -16.89
N ALA A 60 -24.81 14.74 -16.45
CA ALA A 60 -25.53 13.53 -16.86
C ALA A 60 -25.72 13.45 -18.39
N GLY A 61 -26.00 14.59 -19.05
CA GLY A 61 -26.19 14.66 -20.48
C GLY A 61 -24.90 14.64 -21.33
N ASN A 62 -23.71 14.62 -20.71
CA ASN A 62 -22.43 14.79 -21.41
C ASN A 62 -21.44 13.64 -21.19
N SER A 63 -21.85 12.44 -21.61
CA SER A 63 -21.06 11.21 -21.45
C SER A 63 -19.67 11.28 -22.09
N THR A 64 -19.51 11.97 -23.23
CA THR A 64 -18.21 12.13 -23.90
C THR A 64 -17.20 12.89 -23.04
N ARG A 65 -17.65 13.85 -22.22
CA ARG A 65 -16.78 14.56 -21.28
C ARG A 65 -16.57 13.82 -19.96
N LEU A 66 -17.46 12.91 -19.60
CA LEU A 66 -17.29 12.03 -18.45
C LEU A 66 -16.30 10.91 -18.74
N ALA A 67 -16.17 10.45 -19.99
CA ALA A 67 -15.21 9.43 -20.38
C ALA A 67 -13.77 9.99 -20.41
N GLY A 68 -12.86 9.36 -19.66
CA GLY A 68 -11.45 9.76 -19.61
C GLY A 68 -11.16 11.05 -18.83
N MET A 69 -12.17 11.64 -18.19
CA MET A 69 -12.08 12.78 -17.28
C MET A 69 -11.00 12.52 -16.23
N LYS A 70 -10.10 13.48 -16.02
CA LYS A 70 -9.15 13.38 -14.90
C LYS A 70 -9.89 13.69 -13.62
N VAL A 71 -9.61 12.92 -12.59
CA VAL A 71 -10.17 13.12 -11.25
C VAL A 71 -9.06 13.19 -10.23
N LEU A 72 -9.27 14.00 -9.21
CA LEU A 72 -8.37 14.17 -8.08
C LEU A 72 -9.19 14.26 -6.81
N VAL A 73 -8.81 13.48 -5.80
CA VAL A 73 -9.37 13.58 -4.46
C VAL A 73 -8.26 14.02 -3.52
N GLN A 74 -8.51 15.09 -2.78
CA GLN A 74 -7.58 15.62 -1.78
C GLN A 74 -8.26 15.71 -0.42
N LEU A 75 -7.49 15.68 0.66
CA LEU A 75 -7.96 16.13 1.96
C LEU A 75 -7.63 17.61 2.09
N SER A 76 -8.63 18.41 2.44
CA SER A 76 -8.45 19.84 2.68
C SER A 76 -7.26 20.06 3.61
N ARG A 77 -6.38 21.01 3.29
CA ARG A 77 -5.34 21.43 4.24
C ARG A 77 -5.96 21.91 5.54
N ARG A 78 -5.14 22.05 6.58
CA ARG A 78 -5.59 22.68 7.83
C ARG A 78 -6.16 24.08 7.49
N PRO A 79 -7.40 24.39 7.90
CA PRO A 79 -7.98 25.67 7.60
C PRO A 79 -7.18 26.77 8.30
N LEU A 80 -6.87 27.80 7.53
CA LEU A 80 -6.29 29.04 7.96
C LEU A 80 -7.41 30.06 8.17
N TRP A 81 -7.14 31.08 8.96
CA TRP A 81 -8.10 32.16 9.23
C TRP A 81 -8.71 32.77 7.96
N ARG A 82 -7.90 32.91 6.91
CA ARG A 82 -8.30 33.46 5.60
C ARG A 82 -9.34 32.61 4.87
N ASP A 83 -9.49 31.34 5.24
CA ASP A 83 -10.32 30.36 4.52
C ASP A 83 -11.79 30.38 4.94
N LEU A 84 -12.13 31.17 5.97
CA LEU A 84 -13.51 31.32 6.43
C LEU A 84 -14.44 31.95 5.38
N ASN A 85 -13.87 32.49 4.29
CA ASN A 85 -14.58 33.14 3.18
C ASN A 85 -15.65 34.12 3.67
N ALA A 86 -15.45 34.68 4.87
CA ALA A 86 -16.33 35.61 5.52
C ALA A 86 -15.83 37.01 5.16
N THR A 87 -16.66 37.77 4.46
CA THR A 87 -16.41 39.18 4.15
C THR A 87 -16.73 40.10 5.32
N GLU A 88 -17.26 39.54 6.41
CA GLU A 88 -17.70 40.26 7.61
C GLU A 88 -16.57 40.36 8.64
N SER A 89 -16.59 41.42 9.46
CA SER A 89 -15.72 41.55 10.63
C SER A 89 -16.00 40.45 11.65
N TRP A 90 -15.09 40.22 12.60
CA TRP A 90 -15.24 39.24 13.69
C TRP A 90 -16.64 39.25 14.35
N ASP A 91 -17.23 40.44 14.52
CA ASP A 91 -18.55 40.64 15.11
C ASP A 91 -19.74 40.12 14.27
N GLY A 92 -19.51 39.74 13.00
CA GLY A 92 -20.53 39.19 12.09
C GLY A 92 -20.54 37.67 12.00
N VAL A 93 -19.49 37.00 12.49
CA VAL A 93 -19.47 35.53 12.57
C VAL A 93 -20.46 35.10 13.66
N SER A 94 -21.35 34.15 13.33
CA SER A 94 -22.37 33.64 14.26
C SER A 94 -21.74 33.23 15.59
N ASP A 95 -22.28 33.74 16.70
CA ASP A 95 -21.88 33.39 18.07
C ASP A 95 -22.13 31.89 18.39
N THR A 96 -22.92 31.22 17.55
CA THR A 96 -23.18 29.78 17.60
C THR A 96 -22.14 28.92 16.87
N LEU A 97 -21.18 29.50 16.13
CA LEU A 97 -20.15 28.72 15.43
C LEU A 97 -19.13 28.17 16.43
N THR A 98 -19.10 26.85 16.59
CA THR A 98 -18.12 26.18 17.44
C THR A 98 -16.75 26.09 16.74
N TRP A 99 -15.68 25.93 17.51
CA TRP A 99 -14.35 25.65 16.95
C TRP A 99 -14.35 24.41 16.05
N ASP A 100 -15.11 23.37 16.40
CA ASP A 100 -15.29 22.18 15.56
C ASP A 100 -16.04 22.50 14.25
N GLY A 101 -17.08 23.33 14.33
CA GLY A 101 -17.86 23.79 13.19
C GLY A 101 -17.09 24.72 12.25
N LEU A 102 -16.02 25.37 12.74
CA LEU A 102 -15.15 26.24 11.96
C LEU A 102 -14.53 25.50 10.76
N HIS A 103 -14.14 24.24 10.95
CA HIS A 103 -13.58 23.39 9.89
C HIS A 103 -14.60 23.08 8.79
N LEU A 104 -15.89 22.98 9.13
CA LEU A 104 -17.00 22.74 8.21
C LEU A 104 -17.54 24.03 7.58
N ALA A 105 -17.16 25.19 8.14
CA ALA A 105 -17.57 26.50 7.65
C ALA A 105 -16.76 26.95 6.43
N HIS A 106 -15.60 26.34 6.17
CA HIS A 106 -14.86 26.56 4.93
C HIS A 106 -15.71 26.13 3.74
N ARG A 107 -15.99 27.08 2.84
CA ARG A 107 -16.73 26.85 1.60
C ARG A 107 -15.81 27.14 0.41
N PRO A 108 -15.14 26.11 -0.11
CA PRO A 108 -14.40 26.19 -1.35
C PRO A 108 -15.23 26.80 -2.49
N ASP A 109 -14.63 27.69 -3.27
CA ASP A 109 -15.27 28.20 -4.48
C ASP A 109 -15.28 27.08 -5.54
N GLN A 110 -16.32 27.03 -6.39
CA GLN A 110 -16.38 26.11 -7.53
C GLN A 110 -15.22 26.36 -8.51
N THR A 111 -14.70 27.60 -8.54
CA THR A 111 -13.53 27.98 -9.37
C THR A 111 -12.18 27.69 -8.70
N GLU A 112 -12.18 27.28 -7.43
CA GLU A 112 -10.96 26.94 -6.72
C GLU A 112 -10.35 25.66 -7.30
N GLY A 113 -9.09 25.74 -7.75
CA GLY A 113 -8.36 24.58 -8.24
C GLY A 113 -7.82 23.70 -7.11
N PRO A 114 -7.20 22.56 -7.44
CA PRO A 114 -6.48 21.73 -6.49
C PRO A 114 -5.43 22.52 -5.71
N ASP A 115 -5.31 22.24 -4.42
CA ASP A 115 -4.28 22.84 -3.58
C ASP A 115 -2.99 21.99 -3.69
N PRO A 116 -1.87 22.56 -4.16
CA PRO A 116 -0.61 21.82 -4.31
C PRO A 116 0.01 21.39 -2.97
N THR A 117 -0.46 21.95 -1.85
CA THR A 117 -0.02 21.61 -0.49
C THR A 117 -0.97 20.68 0.25
N ALA A 118 -2.14 20.39 -0.32
CA ALA A 118 -3.07 19.42 0.26
C ALA A 118 -2.56 17.98 0.07
N LEU A 119 -3.01 17.09 0.95
CA LEU A 119 -2.74 15.67 0.79
C LEU A 119 -3.63 15.13 -0.32
N THR A 120 -3.04 14.62 -1.39
CA THR A 120 -3.76 13.81 -2.38
C THR A 120 -4.05 12.43 -1.79
N ILE A 121 -5.25 11.89 -2.01
CA ILE A 121 -5.58 10.50 -1.67
C ILE A 121 -5.89 9.66 -2.91
N PHE A 122 -6.21 10.29 -4.03
CA PHE A 122 -6.38 9.61 -5.32
C PHE A 122 -6.15 10.56 -6.48
N THR A 123 -5.47 10.10 -7.53
CA THR A 123 -5.43 10.76 -8.84
C THR A 123 -5.58 9.74 -9.96
N GLY A 124 -6.40 10.05 -10.96
CA GLY A 124 -6.67 9.08 -12.00
C GLY A 124 -7.54 9.57 -13.14
N ASN A 125 -8.00 8.64 -13.96
CA ASN A 125 -8.90 8.89 -15.07
C ASN A 125 -10.15 8.04 -14.97
N THR A 126 -11.30 8.64 -15.22
CA THR A 126 -12.56 7.90 -15.34
C THR A 126 -12.51 6.89 -16.47
N THR A 127 -13.11 5.74 -16.21
CA THR A 127 -13.35 4.71 -17.22
C THR A 127 -14.68 4.97 -17.93
N THR A 128 -14.92 4.30 -19.05
CA THR A 128 -16.17 4.42 -19.82
C THR A 128 -17.35 3.67 -19.18
N GLY A 129 -17.22 3.15 -17.95
CA GLY A 129 -18.26 2.43 -17.21
C GLY A 129 -18.93 3.29 -16.14
N GLY A 130 -20.19 2.98 -15.83
CA GLY A 130 -20.97 3.67 -14.80
C GLY A 130 -22.48 3.61 -15.06
N THR A 131 -23.26 4.20 -14.14
CA THR A 131 -24.72 4.34 -14.29
C THR A 131 -25.17 5.78 -14.00
N ILE A 132 -26.29 6.18 -14.60
CA ILE A 132 -26.92 7.48 -14.36
C ILE A 132 -28.37 7.20 -14.00
N THR A 133 -28.78 7.61 -12.80
CA THR A 133 -30.15 7.42 -12.31
C THR A 133 -30.79 8.79 -12.12
N GLN A 134 -31.99 8.98 -12.65
CA GLN A 134 -32.78 10.19 -12.37
C GLN A 134 -33.57 10.00 -11.07
N ASN A 135 -33.45 10.94 -10.15
CA ASN A 135 -34.22 11.00 -8.92
C ASN A 135 -35.62 11.59 -9.18
N PRO A 136 -36.62 11.31 -8.33
CA PRO A 136 -37.99 11.85 -8.47
C PRO A 136 -38.07 13.38 -8.46
N ASP A 137 -37.09 14.06 -7.85
CA ASP A 137 -37.00 15.52 -7.79
C ASP A 137 -36.37 16.15 -9.04
N GLY A 138 -36.05 15.33 -10.06
CA GLY A 138 -35.46 15.78 -11.33
C GLY A 138 -33.93 15.91 -11.30
N THR A 139 -33.28 15.62 -10.18
CA THR A 139 -31.81 15.54 -10.10
C THR A 139 -31.29 14.21 -10.66
N TYR A 140 -29.99 14.11 -10.95
CA TYR A 140 -29.35 12.91 -11.47
C TYR A 140 -28.23 12.45 -10.55
N LEU A 141 -28.19 11.16 -10.24
CA LEU A 141 -27.09 10.51 -9.55
C LEU A 141 -26.22 9.78 -10.57
N LEU A 142 -24.97 10.20 -10.70
CA LEU A 142 -23.97 9.56 -11.54
C LEU A 142 -23.12 8.65 -10.64
N ASP A 143 -23.02 7.38 -11.02
CA ASP A 143 -22.20 6.37 -10.36
C ASP A 143 -21.09 5.96 -11.33
N LEU A 144 -19.85 6.32 -11.01
CA LEU A 144 -18.71 6.34 -11.93
C LEU A 144 -17.47 5.68 -11.34
N TYR A 145 -16.58 5.21 -12.21
CA TYR A 145 -15.32 4.56 -11.82
C TYR A 145 -14.13 5.27 -12.45
N ALA A 146 -13.03 5.38 -11.72
CA ALA A 146 -11.74 5.85 -12.20
C ALA A 146 -10.61 4.92 -11.77
N ASN A 147 -9.62 4.74 -12.65
CA ASN A 147 -8.39 4.01 -12.31
C ASN A 147 -7.27 4.99 -12.01
N ALA A 148 -6.44 4.63 -11.04
CA ALA A 148 -5.19 5.34 -10.77
C ALA A 148 -4.26 5.33 -11.99
N GLN A 149 -3.31 6.27 -12.02
CA GLN A 149 -2.46 6.48 -13.19
C GLN A 149 -1.57 5.26 -13.48
N LEU A 150 -1.18 4.52 -12.44
CA LEU A 150 -0.35 3.32 -12.55
C LEU A 150 -0.97 2.20 -13.41
N VAL A 151 -2.28 2.23 -13.68
CA VAL A 151 -2.95 1.30 -14.63
C VAL A 151 -2.31 1.30 -16.02
N ARG A 152 -1.66 2.40 -16.42
CA ARG A 152 -0.98 2.51 -17.72
C ARG A 152 0.28 1.64 -17.79
N ALA A 153 0.95 1.42 -16.65
CA ALA A 153 2.10 0.52 -16.56
C ALA A 153 1.71 -0.93 -16.88
N GLY A 154 0.62 -1.41 -16.28
CA GLY A 154 0.06 -2.75 -16.51
C GLY A 154 -0.59 -2.97 -17.89
N ARG A 155 -0.73 -1.92 -18.70
CA ARG A 155 -1.24 -2.00 -20.08
C ARG A 155 -0.15 -1.80 -21.14
N THR A 156 1.07 -1.49 -20.73
CA THR A 156 2.16 -1.17 -21.68
C THR A 156 3.02 -2.40 -21.96
N THR A 157 2.63 -3.16 -22.97
CA THR A 157 3.38 -4.30 -23.50
C THR A 157 4.23 -3.85 -24.70
N ARG A 158 5.48 -3.42 -24.46
CA ARG A 158 6.38 -2.92 -25.51
C ARG A 158 7.77 -3.51 -25.38
N GLN A 159 8.43 -3.70 -26.52
CA GLN A 159 9.83 -4.12 -26.58
C GLN A 159 10.72 -3.24 -25.67
N GLY A 160 11.62 -3.91 -24.95
CA GLY A 160 12.61 -3.30 -24.08
C GLY A 160 13.85 -2.80 -24.83
N PRO A 161 14.85 -2.25 -24.13
CA PRO A 161 16.18 -2.02 -24.68
C PRO A 161 16.79 -3.31 -25.26
N VAL A 162 17.55 -3.18 -26.34
CA VAL A 162 18.24 -4.29 -27.01
C VAL A 162 19.76 -4.10 -26.91
N SER A 163 20.50 -5.21 -26.96
CA SER A 163 21.97 -5.18 -26.97
C SER A 163 22.52 -5.16 -28.40
N THR A 164 23.70 -4.57 -28.59
CA THR A 164 24.50 -4.74 -29.82
C THR A 164 25.38 -5.99 -29.79
N ASP A 165 25.44 -6.70 -28.66
CA ASP A 165 26.12 -7.99 -28.55
C ASP A 165 25.38 -9.04 -29.37
N ALA A 166 26.06 -9.59 -30.37
CA ALA A 166 25.51 -10.60 -31.27
C ALA A 166 24.99 -11.85 -30.52
N ARG A 167 25.56 -12.15 -29.34
CA ARG A 167 25.14 -13.28 -28.49
C ARG A 167 23.74 -13.10 -27.90
N LEU A 168 23.20 -11.89 -27.90
CA LEU A 168 21.86 -11.53 -27.40
C LEU A 168 20.89 -11.15 -28.54
N THR A 169 21.22 -11.50 -29.78
CA THR A 169 20.38 -11.19 -30.95
C THR A 169 19.00 -11.84 -30.81
N GLY A 170 17.95 -11.03 -31.01
CA GLY A 170 16.56 -11.47 -30.87
C GLY A 170 15.98 -11.31 -29.46
N LEU A 171 16.77 -10.78 -28.53
CA LEU A 171 16.35 -10.56 -27.14
C LEU A 171 16.21 -9.07 -26.83
N HIS A 172 15.31 -8.75 -25.90
CA HIS A 172 15.12 -7.39 -25.40
C HIS A 172 15.02 -7.34 -23.88
N TRP A 173 14.98 -6.13 -23.33
CA TRP A 173 15.26 -5.88 -21.92
C TRP A 173 16.64 -6.41 -21.49
N THR A 174 17.61 -6.33 -22.39
CA THR A 174 19.00 -6.70 -22.09
C THR A 174 19.65 -5.68 -21.16
N GLY A 175 20.78 -6.06 -20.55
CA GLY A 175 21.54 -5.19 -19.65
C GLY A 175 21.43 -5.61 -18.19
N THR A 176 21.94 -4.76 -17.30
CA THR A 176 21.95 -5.01 -15.85
C THR A 176 20.59 -4.70 -15.21
N ALA A 177 20.35 -5.21 -14.01
CA ALA A 177 19.17 -4.84 -13.22
C ALA A 177 19.06 -3.32 -13.04
N ALA A 178 20.19 -2.64 -12.76
CA ALA A 178 20.20 -1.18 -12.59
C ALA A 178 19.78 -0.42 -13.86
N GLN A 179 20.26 -0.85 -15.04
CA GLN A 179 19.82 -0.28 -16.32
C GLN A 179 18.34 -0.53 -16.59
N ARG A 180 17.82 -1.69 -16.17
CA ARG A 180 16.41 -2.02 -16.28
C ARG A 180 15.54 -1.13 -15.38
N VAL A 181 15.98 -0.86 -14.15
CA VAL A 181 15.32 0.08 -13.21
C VAL A 181 15.25 1.49 -13.81
N ASP A 182 16.36 1.99 -14.38
CA ASP A 182 16.41 3.32 -15.01
C ASP A 182 15.44 3.42 -16.20
N GLU A 183 15.39 2.38 -17.04
CA GLU A 183 14.45 2.33 -18.17
C GLU A 183 12.99 2.23 -17.72
N ILE A 184 12.70 1.45 -16.67
CA ILE A 184 11.35 1.36 -16.09
C ILE A 184 10.91 2.75 -15.61
N ASN A 185 11.74 3.43 -14.81
CA ASN A 185 11.40 4.73 -14.27
C ASN A 185 11.19 5.77 -15.39
N ARG A 186 12.05 5.77 -16.42
CA ARG A 186 11.88 6.63 -17.60
C ARG A 186 10.55 6.37 -18.32
N ARG A 187 10.15 5.10 -18.46
CA ARG A 187 8.87 4.71 -19.09
C ARG A 187 7.67 5.11 -18.24
N LEU A 188 7.71 4.94 -16.92
CA LEU A 188 6.66 5.41 -16.01
C LEU A 188 6.41 6.91 -16.18
N THR A 189 7.47 7.72 -16.12
CA THR A 189 7.38 9.17 -16.34
C THR A 189 6.83 9.52 -17.72
N THR A 190 7.27 8.82 -18.77
CA THR A 190 6.78 9.04 -20.15
C THR A 190 5.28 8.71 -20.29
N LEU A 191 4.80 7.72 -19.54
CA LEU A 191 3.38 7.34 -19.51
C LEU A 191 2.54 8.26 -18.61
N GLY A 192 3.16 9.20 -17.90
CA GLY A 192 2.51 10.03 -16.89
C GLY A 192 1.95 9.19 -15.74
N CYS A 193 2.69 8.15 -15.31
CA CYS A 193 2.51 7.47 -14.03
C CYS A 193 3.42 8.14 -12.99
N PRO A 194 3.15 7.98 -11.69
CA PRO A 194 4.10 8.34 -10.64
C PRO A 194 5.45 7.63 -10.87
N PRO A 195 6.59 8.33 -10.69
CA PRO A 195 7.90 7.70 -10.76
C PRO A 195 8.13 6.77 -9.57
N LEU A 196 9.10 5.85 -9.70
CA LEU A 196 9.64 5.15 -8.53
C LEU A 196 10.27 6.18 -7.57
N SER A 197 10.10 6.00 -6.26
CA SER A 197 10.84 6.81 -5.29
C SER A 197 12.33 6.54 -5.32
N ASP A 198 13.10 7.49 -4.79
CA ASP A 198 14.54 7.38 -4.70
C ASP A 198 14.94 6.17 -3.83
N GLU A 199 14.19 5.90 -2.75
CA GLU A 199 14.37 4.71 -1.91
C GLU A 199 14.10 3.42 -2.69
N ALA A 200 13.02 3.38 -3.49
CA ALA A 200 12.70 2.21 -4.31
C ALA A 200 13.78 1.95 -5.37
N VAL A 201 14.26 3.01 -6.05
CA VAL A 201 15.34 2.92 -7.04
C VAL A 201 16.63 2.43 -6.41
N ALA A 202 17.03 3.00 -5.26
CA ALA A 202 18.24 2.62 -4.55
C ALA A 202 18.17 1.15 -4.09
N TRP A 203 17.04 0.74 -3.52
CA TRP A 203 16.84 -0.62 -3.05
C TRP A 203 16.89 -1.63 -4.20
N LEU A 204 16.19 -1.37 -5.32
CA LEU A 204 16.20 -2.27 -6.48
C LEU A 204 17.59 -2.40 -7.08
N LYS A 205 18.33 -1.30 -7.22
CA LYS A 205 19.70 -1.32 -7.76
C LYS A 205 20.68 -2.10 -6.88
N ALA A 206 20.45 -2.11 -5.56
CA ALA A 206 21.30 -2.81 -4.61
C ALA A 206 20.96 -4.31 -4.49
N ASN A 207 19.68 -4.70 -4.65
CA ASN A 207 19.21 -6.03 -4.27
C ASN A 207 18.72 -6.89 -5.45
N ALA A 208 18.39 -6.31 -6.61
CA ALA A 208 17.87 -7.08 -7.73
C ALA A 208 18.97 -7.96 -8.37
N PRO A 209 18.70 -9.26 -8.60
CA PRO A 209 19.65 -10.16 -9.25
C PRO A 209 19.81 -9.83 -10.74
N THR A 210 20.83 -10.42 -11.38
CA THR A 210 20.99 -10.34 -12.84
C THR A 210 19.76 -10.93 -13.54
N PRO A 211 19.00 -10.12 -14.30
CA PRO A 211 17.78 -10.59 -14.91
C PRO A 211 18.04 -11.19 -16.30
N ALA A 212 17.30 -12.24 -16.64
CA ALA A 212 17.20 -12.75 -17.99
C ALA A 212 16.48 -11.73 -18.89
N PRO A 213 16.91 -11.56 -20.14
CA PRO A 213 16.17 -10.82 -21.15
C PRO A 213 14.94 -11.62 -21.62
N TYR A 214 14.07 -10.97 -22.38
CA TYR A 214 12.88 -11.57 -22.99
C TYR A 214 13.09 -11.81 -24.48
N GLU A 215 12.49 -12.89 -24.98
CA GLU A 215 12.41 -13.22 -26.41
C GLU A 215 11.62 -12.15 -27.19
N ALA A 216 11.91 -12.00 -28.48
CA ALA A 216 11.28 -11.00 -29.35
C ALA A 216 9.74 -11.10 -29.47
N ASP A 217 9.14 -12.22 -29.10
CA ASP A 217 7.69 -12.44 -29.11
C ASP A 217 7.05 -12.37 -27.71
N SER A 218 7.85 -12.16 -26.65
CA SER A 218 7.40 -12.06 -25.26
C SER A 218 7.40 -10.62 -24.78
N HIS A 219 6.23 -10.02 -24.60
CA HIS A 219 6.09 -8.60 -24.26
C HIS A 219 5.33 -8.41 -22.94
N PRO A 220 5.95 -8.74 -21.79
CA PRO A 220 5.34 -8.46 -20.50
C PRO A 220 5.08 -6.95 -20.33
N ASP A 221 4.05 -6.63 -19.57
CA ASP A 221 3.77 -5.25 -19.18
C ASP A 221 4.83 -4.71 -18.21
N LEU A 222 4.84 -3.39 -18.02
CA LEU A 222 5.90 -2.72 -17.25
C LEU A 222 5.88 -3.10 -15.76
N SER A 223 4.69 -3.33 -15.18
CA SER A 223 4.54 -3.80 -13.80
C SER A 223 5.11 -5.21 -13.62
N THR A 224 4.80 -6.13 -14.53
CA THR A 224 5.36 -7.50 -14.49
C THR A 224 6.89 -7.50 -14.47
N ILE A 225 7.52 -6.65 -15.28
CA ILE A 225 8.99 -6.53 -15.33
C ILE A 225 9.54 -5.95 -14.02
N LEU A 226 8.87 -4.94 -13.45
CA LEU A 226 9.25 -4.33 -12.17
C LEU A 226 9.16 -5.34 -11.02
N TYR A 227 8.07 -6.10 -10.95
CA TYR A 227 7.82 -7.07 -9.88
C TYR A 227 8.82 -8.24 -9.96
N ALA A 228 9.14 -8.69 -11.17
CA ALA A 228 10.09 -9.77 -11.39
C ALA A 228 11.52 -9.45 -10.87
N LEU A 229 11.92 -8.17 -10.84
CA LEU A 229 13.22 -7.73 -10.31
C LEU A 229 13.33 -7.91 -8.79
N ALA A 230 12.22 -7.80 -8.07
CA ALA A 230 12.18 -7.81 -6.60
C ALA A 230 11.81 -9.18 -6.01
N ALA A 231 11.15 -10.04 -6.80
CA ALA A 231 10.47 -11.25 -6.34
C ALA A 231 11.36 -12.31 -5.66
N THR A 232 12.68 -12.28 -5.84
CA THR A 232 13.61 -13.23 -5.20
C THR A 232 13.95 -12.87 -3.75
N HIS A 233 13.70 -11.62 -3.34
CA HIS A 233 14.17 -11.12 -2.04
C HIS A 233 13.20 -11.47 -0.90
N PRO A 234 13.68 -12.00 0.25
CA PRO A 234 12.83 -12.37 1.39
C PRO A 234 12.18 -11.20 2.11
N ASP A 235 12.59 -9.96 1.82
CA ASP A 235 11.87 -8.77 2.29
C ASP A 235 10.46 -8.66 1.69
N LEU A 236 10.17 -9.43 0.64
CA LEU A 236 8.88 -9.47 -0.06
C LEU A 236 8.38 -8.06 -0.43
N PRO A 237 9.07 -7.37 -1.35
CA PRO A 237 8.76 -5.99 -1.69
C PRO A 237 7.45 -5.90 -2.48
N LEU A 238 6.55 -5.05 -2.00
CA LEU A 238 5.27 -4.72 -2.60
C LEU A 238 5.31 -3.26 -3.09
N PHE A 239 4.78 -3.02 -4.29
CA PHE A 239 4.80 -1.69 -4.91
C PHE A 239 3.46 -0.99 -4.73
N TYR A 240 3.44 0.14 -4.03
CA TYR A 240 2.24 0.93 -3.80
C TYR A 240 2.35 2.30 -4.47
N GLU A 241 1.27 2.75 -5.09
CA GLU A 241 1.11 4.17 -5.41
C GLU A 241 0.92 4.91 -4.07
N ARG A 242 1.84 5.81 -3.74
CA ARG A 242 1.82 6.61 -2.52
C ARG A 242 1.61 8.07 -2.88
N HIS A 243 0.60 8.64 -2.25
CA HIS A 243 0.31 10.05 -2.36
C HIS A 243 0.84 10.79 -1.13
N ARG A 244 1.41 11.97 -1.35
CA ARG A 244 1.94 12.86 -0.31
C ARG A 244 1.46 14.28 -0.60
N HIS A 245 1.78 15.20 0.30
CA HIS A 245 1.58 16.63 0.06
C HIS A 245 2.40 17.09 -1.15
N GLY A 246 1.73 17.35 -2.29
CA GLY A 246 2.34 17.87 -3.51
C GLY A 246 3.24 16.91 -4.29
N SER A 247 3.21 15.60 -4.00
CA SER A 247 3.98 14.60 -4.76
C SER A 247 3.33 13.22 -4.73
N GLU A 248 3.57 12.47 -5.79
CA GLU A 248 3.17 11.07 -5.94
C GLU A 248 4.38 10.24 -6.34
N SER A 249 4.51 9.05 -5.76
CA SER A 249 5.54 8.07 -6.10
C SER A 249 4.98 6.66 -6.09
N VAL A 250 5.69 5.74 -6.74
CA VAL A 250 5.56 4.31 -6.51
C VAL A 250 6.63 3.93 -5.48
N ASP A 251 6.19 3.57 -4.28
CA ASP A 251 7.02 3.23 -3.13
C ASP A 251 7.08 1.72 -2.90
N LEU A 252 8.15 1.28 -2.24
CA LEU A 252 8.32 -0.08 -1.74
C LEU A 252 7.87 -0.19 -0.29
N VAL A 253 7.08 -1.22 -0.01
CA VAL A 253 6.76 -1.67 1.35
C VAL A 253 7.06 -3.16 1.45
N PHE A 254 7.66 -3.59 2.56
CA PHE A 254 8.29 -4.91 2.67
C PHE A 254 7.49 -5.86 3.57
N ALA A 255 6.72 -6.78 2.99
CA ALA A 255 5.85 -7.68 3.75
C ALA A 255 6.59 -8.86 4.42
N GLY A 256 7.89 -9.02 4.15
CA GLY A 256 8.74 -10.07 4.71
C GLY A 256 9.87 -9.54 5.60
N ARG A 257 10.00 -8.22 5.74
CA ARG A 257 10.99 -7.62 6.63
C ARG A 257 10.48 -7.66 8.07
N PRO A 258 11.26 -8.18 9.04
CA PRO A 258 10.88 -8.18 10.45
C PRO A 258 10.58 -6.78 10.98
N ALA A 259 9.64 -6.70 11.91
CA ALA A 259 9.21 -5.48 12.58
C ALA A 259 9.64 -5.46 14.06
N ALA A 260 9.65 -4.27 14.64
CA ALA A 260 9.86 -4.03 16.05
C ALA A 260 8.76 -3.13 16.60
N ILE A 261 8.42 -3.35 17.87
CA ILE A 261 7.58 -2.45 18.64
C ILE A 261 8.45 -1.81 19.72
N THR A 262 8.48 -0.49 19.75
CA THR A 262 9.28 0.30 20.70
C THR A 262 8.34 1.02 21.65
N MET A 263 8.61 0.90 22.95
CA MET A 263 7.95 1.73 23.96
C MET A 263 8.87 2.87 24.40
N HIS A 264 8.33 4.07 24.36
CA HIS A 264 9.01 5.33 24.70
C HIS A 264 8.84 5.63 26.20
N ALA A 265 9.67 6.52 26.75
CA ALA A 265 9.64 6.87 28.17
C ALA A 265 8.34 7.53 28.64
N ASP A 266 7.52 8.04 27.72
CA ASP A 266 6.17 8.58 27.99
C ASP A 266 5.05 7.53 27.91
N GLY A 267 5.38 6.28 27.55
CA GLY A 267 4.46 5.16 27.47
C GLY A 267 3.82 5.00 26.10
N ARG A 268 4.15 5.87 25.14
CA ARG A 268 3.74 5.76 23.75
C ARG A 268 4.41 4.56 23.10
N LEU A 269 3.73 3.96 22.12
CA LEU A 269 4.25 2.86 21.33
C LEU A 269 4.46 3.31 19.89
N THR A 270 5.60 2.97 19.32
CA THR A 270 5.82 3.03 17.87
C THR A 270 6.09 1.63 17.32
N VAL A 271 5.72 1.44 16.07
CA VAL A 271 6.02 0.23 15.29
C VAL A 271 6.90 0.62 14.12
N GLU A 272 8.02 -0.08 13.98
CA GLU A 272 8.97 0.08 12.87
C GLU A 272 9.09 -1.26 12.15
N GLY A 273 9.04 -1.26 10.83
CA GLY A 273 9.08 -2.50 10.04
C GLY A 273 8.63 -2.24 8.62
N ALA A 274 8.75 -3.22 7.73
CA ALA A 274 8.26 -3.07 6.35
C ALA A 274 8.77 -1.83 5.56
N GLY A 275 9.82 -1.12 6.02
CA GLY A 275 10.25 0.17 5.45
C GLY A 275 9.43 1.39 5.90
N LEU A 276 8.66 1.25 6.97
CA LEU A 276 7.76 2.24 7.54
C LEU A 276 8.02 2.38 9.05
N GLU A 277 7.64 3.53 9.60
CA GLU A 277 7.58 3.78 11.04
C GLU A 277 6.27 4.51 11.33
N GLN A 278 5.51 4.03 12.32
CA GLN A 278 4.23 4.61 12.71
C GLN A 278 4.03 4.58 14.23
N GLU A 279 3.25 5.53 14.72
CA GLU A 279 2.72 5.47 16.08
C GLU A 279 1.62 4.40 16.16
N ALA A 280 1.62 3.60 17.22
CA ALA A 280 0.57 2.61 17.44
C ALA A 280 -0.76 3.33 17.72
N ALA A 281 -1.79 2.99 16.95
CA ALA A 281 -3.12 3.54 17.19
C ALA A 281 -3.70 2.97 18.50
N PRO A 282 -4.34 3.82 19.34
CA PRO A 282 -4.94 3.34 20.57
C PRO A 282 -6.17 2.48 20.25
N ALA A 283 -6.43 1.47 21.10
CA ALA A 283 -7.42 0.44 20.84
C ALA A 283 -8.86 0.98 20.73
N ASP A 284 -9.17 2.07 21.42
CA ASP A 284 -10.47 2.75 21.34
C ASP A 284 -10.65 3.54 20.04
N ALA A 285 -9.55 3.92 19.37
CA ALA A 285 -9.58 4.64 18.11
C ALA A 285 -9.73 3.75 16.88
N ILE A 286 -9.50 2.45 17.01
CA ILE A 286 -9.69 1.45 15.95
C ILE A 286 -10.84 0.51 16.28
N THR A 287 -11.43 -0.09 15.24
CA THR A 287 -12.33 -1.23 15.44
C THR A 287 -11.65 -2.46 14.88
N VAL A 288 -11.27 -3.38 15.76
CA VAL A 288 -10.89 -4.75 15.39
C VAL A 288 -12.15 -5.60 15.51
N ASP A 289 -12.43 -6.47 14.52
CA ASP A 289 -13.57 -7.40 14.60
C ASP A 289 -13.53 -8.17 15.94
N ASP A 290 -14.61 -8.03 16.71
CA ASP A 290 -14.63 -8.23 18.16
C ASP A 290 -15.05 -9.65 18.59
N ASN A 291 -15.33 -10.54 17.63
CA ASN A 291 -15.78 -11.91 17.92
C ASN A 291 -15.25 -13.03 17.00
N MET A 292 -14.47 -12.73 15.95
CA MET A 292 -13.95 -13.75 15.04
C MET A 292 -12.43 -13.64 14.79
N LEU A 293 -11.73 -14.76 14.97
CA LEU A 293 -10.37 -14.98 14.48
C LEU A 293 -10.38 -16.05 13.38
N THR A 294 -9.51 -15.87 12.39
CA THR A 294 -9.32 -16.80 11.28
C THR A 294 -7.95 -17.45 11.36
N MET A 295 -7.92 -18.77 11.19
CA MET A 295 -6.68 -19.51 10.95
C MET A 295 -6.42 -19.50 9.43
N PRO A 296 -5.27 -18.98 8.96
CA PRO A 296 -5.01 -18.85 7.53
C PRO A 296 -4.84 -20.21 6.87
N ALA A 297 -5.09 -20.27 5.56
CA ALA A 297 -4.74 -21.43 4.76
C ALA A 297 -3.21 -21.65 4.84
N PRO A 298 -2.76 -22.83 5.30
CA PRO A 298 -1.34 -23.06 5.57
C PRO A 298 -0.52 -23.06 4.28
N VAL A 299 0.72 -22.59 4.37
CA VAL A 299 1.71 -22.62 3.28
C VAL A 299 3.05 -23.13 3.81
N SER A 300 3.62 -24.15 3.17
CA SER A 300 4.83 -24.82 3.69
C SER A 300 6.11 -24.51 2.92
N ARG A 301 5.99 -23.94 1.72
CA ARG A 301 7.14 -23.65 0.86
C ARG A 301 6.87 -22.50 -0.10
N ILE A 302 7.94 -21.89 -0.58
CA ILE A 302 7.95 -20.91 -1.66
C ILE A 302 8.52 -21.57 -2.92
N THR A 303 7.92 -21.30 -4.07
CA THR A 303 8.49 -21.61 -5.37
C THR A 303 8.82 -20.31 -6.10
N LEU A 304 10.10 -20.04 -6.30
CA LEU A 304 10.56 -18.95 -7.15
C LEU A 304 10.69 -19.50 -8.57
N ARG A 305 9.87 -19.03 -9.50
CA ARG A 305 10.01 -19.30 -10.94
C ARG A 305 11.07 -18.36 -11.49
N THR A 306 12.19 -18.93 -11.91
CA THR A 306 13.42 -18.23 -12.31
C THR A 306 13.84 -18.68 -13.70
N ARG A 307 15.07 -18.35 -14.11
CA ARG A 307 15.58 -18.65 -15.45
C ARG A 307 16.91 -19.40 -15.40
N ALA A 308 17.12 -20.28 -16.36
CA ALA A 308 18.42 -20.86 -16.67
C ALA A 308 18.94 -20.30 -17.99
N VAL A 309 20.24 -20.01 -18.06
CA VAL A 309 20.90 -19.57 -19.30
C VAL A 309 21.60 -20.73 -19.99
N LYS A 310 21.43 -20.83 -21.31
CA LYS A 310 22.05 -21.83 -22.17
C LYS A 310 22.79 -21.19 -23.33
N TRP A 311 23.72 -21.94 -23.89
CA TRP A 311 24.45 -21.57 -25.10
C TRP A 311 23.96 -22.40 -26.30
N ASP A 312 23.47 -21.71 -27.32
CA ASP A 312 23.13 -22.30 -28.62
C ASP A 312 24.38 -22.25 -29.53
N GLU A 313 25.06 -23.39 -29.65
CA GLU A 313 26.26 -23.56 -30.49
C GLU A 313 25.99 -23.28 -31.97
N SER A 314 24.78 -23.56 -32.47
CA SER A 314 24.46 -23.36 -33.89
C SER A 314 24.25 -21.88 -34.20
N GLY A 315 23.68 -21.14 -33.25
CA GLY A 315 23.40 -19.70 -33.36
C GLY A 315 24.48 -18.79 -32.78
N ASN A 316 25.49 -19.32 -32.07
CA ASN A 316 26.45 -18.58 -31.25
C ASN A 316 25.78 -17.52 -30.35
N ARG A 317 24.71 -17.93 -29.67
CA ARG A 317 23.84 -17.02 -28.90
C ARG A 317 23.34 -17.66 -27.61
N PHE A 318 22.89 -16.81 -26.68
CA PHE A 318 22.22 -17.27 -25.48
C PHE A 318 20.76 -17.62 -25.75
N SER A 319 20.26 -18.61 -25.02
CA SER A 319 18.83 -18.88 -24.84
C SER A 319 18.51 -18.98 -23.35
N PHE A 320 17.26 -18.68 -22.99
CA PHE A 320 16.81 -18.66 -21.60
C PHE A 320 15.60 -19.58 -21.47
N GLU A 321 15.65 -20.49 -20.50
CA GLU A 321 14.54 -21.41 -20.21
C GLU A 321 14.05 -21.25 -18.77
N ASP A 322 12.87 -21.80 -18.48
CA ASP A 322 12.30 -21.81 -17.13
C ASP A 322 13.17 -22.64 -16.18
N ASP A 323 13.41 -22.10 -15.00
CA ASP A 323 14.01 -22.78 -13.85
C ASP A 323 13.15 -22.52 -12.61
N GLU A 324 13.38 -23.29 -11.54
CA GLU A 324 12.67 -23.06 -10.29
C GLU A 324 13.57 -23.28 -9.07
N VAL A 325 13.40 -22.44 -8.06
CA VAL A 325 14.03 -22.60 -6.74
C VAL A 325 12.95 -22.75 -5.69
N THR A 326 12.96 -23.89 -4.99
CA THR A 326 12.09 -24.11 -3.82
C THR A 326 12.80 -23.73 -2.53
N ILE A 327 12.09 -23.00 -1.66
CA ILE A 327 12.54 -22.62 -0.32
C ILE A 327 11.51 -23.16 0.68
N GLY A 328 11.96 -23.98 1.63
CA GLY A 328 11.12 -24.56 2.69
C GLY A 328 11.15 -23.76 4.00
N ASP A 329 10.38 -24.22 4.98
CA ASP A 329 10.20 -23.61 6.30
C ASP A 329 11.34 -23.87 7.30
N ARG A 330 12.35 -24.68 6.92
CA ARG A 330 13.51 -25.02 7.76
C ARG A 330 13.15 -25.59 9.15
N GLY A 331 12.04 -26.34 9.24
CA GLY A 331 11.59 -27.00 10.47
C GLY A 331 10.87 -26.07 11.46
N ARG A 332 10.37 -24.92 10.99
CA ARG A 332 9.57 -23.99 11.79
C ARG A 332 8.07 -24.33 11.77
N LEU A 333 7.63 -25.15 10.82
CA LEU A 333 6.26 -25.65 10.76
C LEU A 333 6.16 -27.09 11.29
N PRO A 334 5.02 -27.47 11.88
CA PRO A 334 4.74 -28.87 12.23
C PRO A 334 4.96 -29.82 11.05
N ALA A 335 5.62 -30.96 11.30
CA ALA A 335 6.00 -31.91 10.27
C ALA A 335 4.78 -32.39 9.45
N GLU A 336 3.65 -32.62 10.13
CA GLU A 336 2.40 -33.08 9.54
C GLU A 336 1.80 -32.07 8.54
N LEU A 337 2.07 -30.77 8.71
CA LEU A 337 1.65 -29.74 7.76
C LEU A 337 2.52 -29.77 6.48
N THR A 338 3.82 -30.02 6.60
CA THR A 338 4.73 -29.92 5.45
C THR A 338 4.48 -30.96 4.35
N GLU A 339 3.92 -32.13 4.69
CA GLU A 339 3.71 -33.26 3.77
C GLU A 339 2.55 -33.07 2.79
N THR A 340 1.58 -32.20 3.10
CA THR A 340 0.27 -32.17 2.41
C THR A 340 -0.10 -30.82 1.79
N ILE A 341 0.81 -29.82 1.82
CA ILE A 341 0.45 -28.41 1.64
C ILE A 341 1.15 -27.71 0.46
N ASN A 342 0.43 -26.71 -0.06
CA ASN A 342 0.72 -25.88 -1.23
C ASN A 342 1.97 -25.00 -1.08
N ALA A 343 2.57 -24.70 -2.24
CA ALA A 343 3.62 -23.71 -2.39
C ALA A 343 3.03 -22.34 -2.76
N VAL A 344 3.68 -21.26 -2.32
CA VAL A 344 3.41 -19.90 -2.83
C VAL A 344 4.34 -19.64 -4.02
N PRO A 345 3.82 -19.41 -5.23
CA PRO A 345 4.64 -19.10 -6.39
C PRO A 345 4.97 -17.61 -6.46
N PHE A 346 6.23 -17.27 -6.74
CA PHE A 346 6.63 -15.93 -7.19
C PHE A 346 7.40 -16.03 -8.50
N SER A 347 7.18 -15.09 -9.42
CA SER A 347 7.84 -15.05 -10.71
C SER A 347 8.97 -14.04 -10.71
N SER A 348 10.17 -14.45 -11.15
CA SER A 348 11.34 -13.59 -11.27
C SER A 348 12.10 -13.88 -12.56
N ASP A 349 12.79 -12.86 -13.07
CA ASP A 349 13.73 -13.02 -14.18
C ASP A 349 15.13 -13.42 -13.72
N ALA A 350 15.35 -13.65 -12.43
CA ALA A 350 16.66 -14.01 -11.89
C ALA A 350 17.23 -15.25 -12.60
N ILE A 351 18.49 -15.18 -13.00
CA ILE A 351 19.18 -16.35 -13.56
C ILE A 351 19.77 -17.16 -12.41
N THR A 352 19.26 -18.38 -12.19
CA THR A 352 19.67 -19.27 -11.09
C THR A 352 20.65 -20.35 -11.51
N ARG A 353 20.69 -20.67 -12.80
CA ARG A 353 21.49 -21.76 -13.35
C ARG A 353 22.15 -21.35 -14.66
N ASP A 354 23.41 -21.75 -14.79
CA ASP A 354 24.24 -21.50 -15.96
C ASP A 354 24.65 -22.82 -16.62
N ASP A 355 23.96 -23.15 -17.71
CA ASP A 355 24.23 -24.30 -18.57
C ASP A 355 24.92 -23.85 -19.89
N SER A 356 25.53 -22.65 -19.89
CA SER A 356 26.16 -22.04 -21.07
C SER A 356 27.63 -22.40 -21.25
N ALA A 357 28.15 -23.42 -20.56
CA ALA A 357 29.55 -23.86 -20.63
C ALA A 357 30.59 -22.73 -20.40
N GLY A 358 30.25 -21.73 -19.58
CA GLY A 358 31.12 -20.60 -19.24
C GLY A 358 31.05 -19.42 -20.23
N HIS A 359 30.14 -19.44 -21.20
CA HIS A 359 29.89 -18.28 -22.06
C HIS A 359 29.23 -17.13 -21.30
N TRP A 360 28.41 -17.44 -20.29
CA TRP A 360 27.77 -16.48 -19.40
C TRP A 360 28.72 -15.97 -18.32
N GLN A 361 28.83 -14.65 -18.17
CA GLN A 361 29.78 -13.99 -17.26
C GLN A 361 29.12 -12.97 -16.33
N ALA A 362 27.80 -12.80 -16.41
CA ALA A 362 27.07 -11.83 -15.59
C ALA A 362 26.57 -12.41 -14.24
N GLY A 363 27.00 -13.63 -13.91
CA GLY A 363 26.69 -14.31 -12.65
C GLY A 363 25.32 -14.96 -12.59
N THR A 364 25.13 -15.80 -11.58
CA THR A 364 23.85 -16.42 -11.21
C THR A 364 23.47 -16.01 -9.79
N TRP A 365 22.18 -16.01 -9.50
CA TRP A 365 21.64 -15.77 -8.17
C TRP A 365 21.38 -17.10 -7.45
N THR A 366 21.66 -17.15 -6.15
CA THR A 366 21.30 -18.26 -5.27
C THR A 366 20.96 -17.68 -3.90
N PRO A 367 19.85 -18.10 -3.26
CA PRO A 367 19.47 -17.55 -1.97
C PRO A 367 20.48 -17.96 -0.90
N THR A 368 20.94 -16.97 -0.13
CA THR A 368 21.86 -17.18 1.00
C THR A 368 21.16 -17.88 2.17
N ASP A 369 21.92 -18.43 3.12
CA ASP A 369 21.34 -19.03 4.32
C ASP A 369 20.49 -18.05 5.13
N ALA A 370 20.95 -16.79 5.25
CA ALA A 370 20.18 -15.74 5.91
C ALA A 370 18.86 -15.45 5.18
N GLN A 371 18.86 -15.41 3.84
CA GLN A 371 17.64 -15.21 3.08
C GLN A 371 16.69 -16.41 3.22
N ARG A 372 17.21 -17.64 3.25
CA ARG A 372 16.42 -18.85 3.50
C ARG A 372 15.81 -18.85 4.90
N ASP A 373 16.54 -18.38 5.90
CA ASP A 373 16.04 -18.26 7.27
C ASP A 373 14.93 -17.21 7.39
N GLN A 374 15.06 -16.06 6.72
CA GLN A 374 14.01 -15.04 6.69
C GLN A 374 12.74 -15.52 5.96
N TRP A 375 12.88 -16.21 4.82
CA TRP A 375 11.73 -16.85 4.15
C TRP A 375 11.02 -17.87 5.03
N ALA A 376 11.79 -18.67 5.77
CA ALA A 376 11.26 -19.66 6.69
C ALA A 376 10.49 -19.01 7.87
N GLU A 377 10.99 -17.90 8.40
CA GLU A 377 10.31 -17.12 9.43
C GLU A 377 9.00 -16.53 8.90
N TRP A 378 9.03 -15.94 7.70
CA TRP A 378 7.82 -15.45 7.05
C TRP A 378 6.78 -16.54 6.82
N LEU A 379 7.18 -17.74 6.35
CA LEU A 379 6.29 -18.89 6.19
C LEU A 379 5.62 -19.30 7.51
N ALA A 380 6.38 -19.32 8.60
CA ALA A 380 5.87 -19.64 9.92
C ALA A 380 4.80 -18.63 10.38
N VAL A 381 5.10 -17.34 10.26
CA VAL A 381 4.19 -16.26 10.65
C VAL A 381 2.92 -16.26 9.81
N GLN A 382 3.04 -16.43 8.49
CA GLN A 382 1.89 -16.45 7.59
C GLN A 382 0.97 -17.65 7.79
N THR A 383 1.51 -18.76 8.29
CA THR A 383 0.79 -20.04 8.48
C THR A 383 0.20 -20.19 9.88
N LEU A 384 0.93 -19.76 10.92
CA LEU A 384 0.60 -20.09 12.31
C LEU A 384 -0.12 -18.95 13.04
N ARG A 385 0.02 -17.69 12.62
CA ARG A 385 -0.54 -16.53 13.35
C ARG A 385 -2.03 -16.35 13.04
N LEU A 386 -2.85 -16.32 14.09
CA LEU A 386 -4.29 -16.07 14.00
C LEU A 386 -4.55 -14.63 13.56
N ARG A 387 -5.52 -14.43 12.65
CA ARG A 387 -5.83 -13.12 12.07
C ARG A 387 -7.18 -12.63 12.55
N PRO A 388 -7.33 -11.37 13.01
CA PRO A 388 -8.66 -10.78 13.15
C PRO A 388 -9.30 -10.68 11.77
N LYS A 389 -10.62 -10.81 11.72
CA LYS A 389 -11.36 -10.81 10.44
C LYS A 389 -11.35 -9.45 9.74
N GLY A 390 -11.23 -8.35 10.48
CA GLY A 390 -11.14 -7.02 9.90
C GLY A 390 -10.59 -6.00 10.90
N LEU A 391 -10.00 -4.95 10.35
CA LEU A 391 -9.56 -3.76 11.05
C LEU A 391 -10.13 -2.54 10.33
N THR A 392 -10.81 -1.66 11.07
CA THR A 392 -11.35 -0.43 10.51
C THR A 392 -10.79 0.79 11.24
N ALA A 393 -10.18 1.69 10.46
CA ALA A 393 -9.80 3.03 10.90
C ALA A 393 -10.91 4.02 10.51
N SER A 394 -11.34 4.89 11.42
CA SER A 394 -12.40 5.87 11.15
C SER A 394 -11.97 7.25 11.60
N SER A 395 -12.22 8.26 10.75
CA SER A 395 -11.94 9.65 11.07
C SER A 395 -12.75 10.14 12.28
N ARG A 396 -13.88 9.50 12.61
CA ARG A 396 -14.66 9.81 13.81
C ARG A 396 -13.92 9.52 15.12
N ARG A 397 -12.90 8.68 15.08
CA ARG A 397 -12.14 8.26 16.26
C ARG A 397 -10.65 8.60 16.18
N LEU A 398 -10.10 8.66 14.97
CA LEU A 398 -8.72 9.05 14.72
C LEU A 398 -8.62 10.50 14.29
N ASP A 399 -7.73 11.25 14.93
CA ASP A 399 -7.32 12.54 14.40
C ASP A 399 -6.47 12.33 13.15
N ILE A 400 -7.01 12.72 12.01
CA ILE A 400 -6.33 12.60 10.71
C ILE A 400 -5.04 13.42 10.62
N ASP A 401 -4.89 14.46 11.46
CA ASP A 401 -3.67 15.26 11.51
C ASP A 401 -2.53 14.55 12.26
N LEU A 402 -2.84 13.52 13.06
CA LEU A 402 -1.87 12.67 13.77
C LEU A 402 -1.70 11.32 13.06
N PHE A 403 -2.79 10.76 12.54
CA PHE A 403 -2.87 9.42 11.93
C PHE A 403 -3.18 9.49 10.43
N GLU A 404 -2.54 10.42 9.72
CA GLU A 404 -2.85 10.67 8.30
C GLU A 404 -2.71 9.42 7.42
N GLN A 405 -1.72 8.57 7.70
CA GLN A 405 -1.47 7.33 6.94
C GLN A 405 -2.57 6.27 7.14
N ALA A 406 -3.27 6.28 8.27
CA ALA A 406 -4.34 5.33 8.55
C ALA A 406 -5.59 5.54 7.68
N LEU A 407 -5.76 6.76 7.15
CA LEU A 407 -6.90 7.19 6.34
C LEU A 407 -6.49 7.50 4.89
N GLN A 408 -5.45 6.81 4.40
CA GLN A 408 -4.99 6.84 3.01
C GLN A 408 -5.13 5.47 2.36
N PRO A 409 -5.34 5.40 1.02
CA PRO A 409 -5.40 4.14 0.29
C PRO A 409 -3.98 3.64 -0.04
N THR A 410 -3.19 3.40 1.01
CA THR A 410 -1.80 2.94 0.91
C THR A 410 -1.41 2.10 2.12
N ALA A 411 -0.36 1.31 1.99
CA ALA A 411 0.07 0.41 3.05
C ALA A 411 0.47 1.16 4.33
N SER A 412 0.11 0.59 5.47
CA SER A 412 0.35 1.16 6.79
C SER A 412 0.70 0.08 7.82
N LEU A 413 1.50 0.46 8.82
CA LEU A 413 1.87 -0.42 9.93
C LEU A 413 0.94 -0.25 11.11
N TRP A 414 0.65 -1.37 11.77
CA TRP A 414 -0.24 -1.41 12.91
C TRP A 414 0.32 -2.31 14.00
N ALA A 415 0.14 -1.89 15.23
CA ALA A 415 0.27 -2.72 16.41
C ALA A 415 -0.97 -2.51 17.26
N PHE A 416 -1.52 -3.58 17.83
CA PHE A 416 -2.72 -3.52 18.66
C PHE A 416 -2.39 -3.99 20.06
N VAL A 417 -2.91 -3.26 21.04
CA VAL A 417 -2.77 -3.58 22.45
C VAL A 417 -4.15 -3.57 23.10
N SER A 418 -4.31 -4.30 24.20
CA SER A 418 -5.53 -4.38 25.00
C SER A 418 -6.76 -4.84 24.21
N THR A 419 -6.56 -5.73 23.24
CA THR A 419 -7.66 -6.33 22.46
C THR A 419 -8.35 -7.43 23.25
N ARG A 420 -9.57 -7.81 22.86
CA ARG A 420 -10.29 -8.92 23.51
C ARG A 420 -9.54 -10.26 23.39
N TYR A 421 -8.71 -10.42 22.37
CA TYR A 421 -7.92 -11.62 22.10
C TYR A 421 -6.61 -11.69 22.87
N THR A 422 -6.21 -10.63 23.58
CA THR A 422 -4.98 -10.60 24.39
C THR A 422 -4.88 -11.77 25.38
N ARG A 423 -6.01 -12.31 25.83
CA ARG A 423 -6.06 -13.46 26.76
C ARG A 423 -5.78 -14.81 26.11
N LEU A 424 -5.81 -14.90 24.78
CA LEU A 424 -5.48 -16.12 24.05
C LEU A 424 -3.97 -16.19 23.88
N LEU A 425 -3.32 -17.13 24.53
CA LEU A 425 -1.86 -17.31 24.47
C LEU A 425 -1.50 -18.41 23.48
N ALA A 426 -0.44 -18.20 22.71
CA ALA A 426 0.24 -19.21 21.92
C ALA A 426 1.11 -20.11 22.82
N ASP A 427 1.70 -21.16 22.24
CA ASP A 427 2.52 -22.14 22.96
C ASP A 427 3.77 -21.54 23.62
N ASP A 428 4.25 -20.40 23.11
CA ASP A 428 5.36 -19.62 23.67
C ASP A 428 4.95 -18.64 24.78
N GLY A 429 3.65 -18.59 25.12
CA GLY A 429 3.09 -17.72 26.15
C GLY A 429 2.81 -16.28 25.68
N THR A 430 3.04 -15.94 24.41
CA THR A 430 2.69 -14.64 23.85
C THR A 430 1.23 -14.62 23.39
N PRO A 431 0.53 -13.47 23.38
CA PRO A 431 -0.84 -13.43 22.86
C PRO A 431 -0.91 -13.88 21.38
N ALA A 432 -1.88 -14.68 20.97
CA ALA A 432 -1.99 -15.14 19.57
C ALA A 432 -2.20 -13.96 18.57
N THR A 433 -2.78 -12.88 19.09
CA THR A 433 -2.95 -11.51 18.56
C THR A 433 -1.71 -10.69 18.23
N SER A 434 -0.69 -10.97 19.02
CA SER A 434 0.46 -10.16 19.38
C SER A 434 1.34 -9.75 18.21
N GLY A 435 1.88 -8.53 18.24
CA GLY A 435 2.95 -8.08 17.33
C GLY A 435 2.47 -7.11 16.24
N ALA A 436 3.36 -6.86 15.29
CA ALA A 436 3.12 -5.93 14.18
C ALA A 436 2.30 -6.56 13.06
N TRP A 437 1.53 -5.71 12.39
CA TRP A 437 0.64 -6.00 11.28
C TRP A 437 0.88 -5.00 10.17
N LEU A 438 0.91 -5.48 8.93
CA LEU A 438 0.96 -4.66 7.74
C LEU A 438 -0.43 -4.65 7.09
N ALA A 439 -1.04 -3.48 6.96
CA ALA A 439 -2.19 -3.32 6.08
C ALA A 439 -1.70 -3.36 4.63
N THR A 440 -2.02 -4.45 3.92
CA THR A 440 -1.58 -4.68 2.53
C THR A 440 -2.61 -4.24 1.50
N GLY A 441 -3.85 -4.02 1.93
CA GLY A 441 -4.94 -3.58 1.07
C GLY A 441 -6.14 -3.14 1.89
N GLY A 442 -7.20 -2.80 1.18
CA GLY A 442 -8.44 -2.39 1.82
C GLY A 442 -9.34 -1.54 0.95
N THR A 443 -10.34 -0.95 1.61
CA THR A 443 -11.28 0.00 1.01
C THR A 443 -11.36 1.26 1.84
N LEU A 444 -10.89 2.38 1.29
CA LEU A 444 -11.10 3.70 1.88
C LEU A 444 -12.40 4.30 1.37
N SER A 445 -13.38 4.50 2.24
CA SER A 445 -14.70 5.04 1.91
C SER A 445 -14.94 6.41 2.51
N PHE A 446 -15.72 7.21 1.81
CA PHE A 446 -16.24 8.50 2.25
C PHE A 446 -17.75 8.55 2.08
N ASP A 447 -18.44 8.94 3.15
CA ASP A 447 -19.87 9.27 3.12
C ASP A 447 -20.20 10.38 4.14
N TRP A 448 -21.37 10.98 3.98
CA TRP A 448 -21.92 11.95 4.91
C TRP A 448 -22.76 11.24 5.97
N ARG A 449 -22.40 11.39 7.25
CA ARG A 449 -23.17 10.86 8.37
C ARG A 449 -23.59 11.98 9.30
N ASP A 450 -24.90 12.22 9.36
CA ASP A 450 -25.51 13.33 10.13
C ASP A 450 -24.95 14.71 9.74
N GLY A 451 -24.66 14.90 8.45
CA GLY A 451 -24.09 16.14 7.91
C GLY A 451 -22.58 16.31 8.15
N ILE A 452 -21.93 15.32 8.77
CA ILE A 452 -20.49 15.31 9.01
C ILE A 452 -19.80 14.41 7.97
N PRO A 453 -18.72 14.87 7.31
CA PRO A 453 -17.94 14.03 6.42
C PRO A 453 -17.22 12.94 7.24
N VAL A 454 -17.32 11.68 6.82
CA VAL A 454 -16.67 10.56 7.51
C VAL A 454 -15.83 9.76 6.53
N LEU A 455 -14.56 9.56 6.88
CA LEU A 455 -13.65 8.65 6.18
C LEU A 455 -13.50 7.38 7.00
N GLU A 456 -13.63 6.22 6.34
CA GLU A 456 -13.42 4.91 6.95
C GLU A 456 -12.55 4.06 6.05
N ASN A 457 -11.50 3.46 6.60
CA ASN A 457 -10.61 2.57 5.88
C ASN A 457 -10.76 1.17 6.47
N GLU A 458 -11.36 0.27 5.70
CA GLU A 458 -11.42 -1.17 6.01
C GLU A 458 -10.13 -1.79 5.49
N LEU A 459 -9.37 -2.47 6.37
CA LEU A 459 -8.00 -2.87 6.12
C LEU A 459 -7.86 -4.39 6.06
N ASP A 460 -7.25 -4.87 4.99
CA ASP A 460 -6.71 -6.22 4.88
C ASP A 460 -5.33 -6.25 5.51
N ILE A 461 -5.19 -7.00 6.60
CA ILE A 461 -3.95 -7.04 7.37
C ILE A 461 -3.24 -8.39 7.27
N SER A 462 -1.92 -8.31 7.16
CA SER A 462 -1.02 -9.44 7.17
C SER A 462 -0.05 -9.35 8.35
N PRO A 463 0.19 -10.45 9.08
CA PRO A 463 1.14 -10.43 10.18
C PRO A 463 2.56 -10.28 9.66
N LEU A 464 3.36 -9.44 10.32
CA LEU A 464 4.80 -9.33 10.05
C LEU A 464 5.60 -10.27 10.97
N PRO A 465 6.75 -10.80 10.50
CA PRO A 465 7.77 -11.33 11.40
C PRO A 465 8.21 -10.27 12.42
N MET A 466 8.61 -10.70 13.61
CA MET A 466 9.01 -9.81 14.69
C MET A 466 10.48 -10.02 14.99
N LEU A 467 11.22 -8.92 15.16
CA LEU A 467 12.54 -8.99 15.76
C LEU A 467 12.42 -9.56 17.18
N PRO A 468 13.36 -10.44 17.60
CA PRO A 468 13.33 -10.99 18.93
C PRO A 468 13.45 -9.87 19.96
N SER A 469 12.64 -9.95 21.02
CA SER A 469 12.73 -8.98 22.10
C SER A 469 14.13 -9.02 22.73
N THR A 470 14.72 -7.84 22.91
CA THR A 470 15.97 -7.70 23.67
C THR A 470 15.74 -7.70 25.18
N LEU A 471 14.47 -7.69 25.59
CA LEU A 471 14.02 -7.55 26.97
C LEU A 471 13.93 -8.92 27.62
N SER A 472 14.79 -9.16 28.60
CA SER A 472 14.82 -10.43 29.33
C SER A 472 14.88 -10.25 30.85
N ARG A 473 15.06 -9.02 31.34
CA ARG A 473 15.32 -8.72 32.75
C ARG A 473 14.59 -7.46 33.19
N TRP A 474 14.32 -7.37 34.49
CA TRP A 474 13.66 -6.20 35.09
C TRP A 474 14.43 -4.89 34.88
N ARG A 475 15.76 -4.94 34.87
CA ARG A 475 16.64 -3.80 34.57
C ARG A 475 16.42 -3.24 33.17
N ASP A 476 15.93 -4.04 32.22
CA ASP A 476 15.75 -3.57 30.85
C ASP A 476 14.62 -2.51 30.79
N LEU A 477 13.79 -2.42 31.84
CA LEU A 477 12.78 -1.37 32.04
C LEU A 477 13.35 -0.02 32.53
N ASP A 478 14.65 0.05 32.89
CA ASP A 478 15.29 1.26 33.42
C ASP A 478 15.08 2.54 32.56
N PRO A 479 15.02 2.49 31.21
CA PRO A 479 14.71 3.66 30.38
C PRO A 479 13.31 4.26 30.60
N ILE A 480 12.38 3.48 31.15
CA ILE A 480 10.99 3.90 31.31
C ILE A 480 10.83 4.64 32.64
N GLY A 481 10.78 5.98 32.58
CA GLY A 481 10.59 6.84 33.75
C GLY A 481 9.16 6.86 34.32
N ILE A 482 8.25 6.02 33.82
CA ILE A 482 6.82 6.02 34.18
C ILE A 482 6.62 5.25 35.49
N ALA A 483 5.91 5.86 36.44
CA ALA A 483 5.53 5.13 37.64
C ALA A 483 4.53 4.03 37.31
N TRP A 484 4.59 2.90 38.01
CA TRP A 484 3.73 1.74 37.73
C TRP A 484 2.23 2.08 37.70
N GLN A 485 1.76 3.00 38.55
CA GLN A 485 0.36 3.43 38.54
C GLN A 485 -0.05 4.25 37.31
N ASP A 486 0.92 4.80 36.59
CA ASP A 486 0.74 5.68 35.43
C ASP A 486 1.02 4.93 34.12
N MET A 487 1.48 3.66 34.18
CA MET A 487 1.60 2.82 32.99
C MET A 487 0.22 2.50 32.42
N PRO A 488 0.05 2.55 31.08
CA PRO A 488 -1.15 2.02 30.45
C PRO A 488 -1.38 0.56 30.88
N ALA A 489 -2.63 0.15 31.00
CA ALA A 489 -2.98 -1.19 31.45
C ALA A 489 -2.57 -2.24 30.39
N PHE A 490 -1.33 -2.72 30.48
CA PHE A 490 -0.80 -3.85 29.72
C PHE A 490 -0.87 -5.14 30.54
N THR A 491 -1.23 -6.22 29.88
CA THR A 491 -0.94 -7.56 30.39
C THR A 491 0.55 -7.86 30.25
N TRP A 492 1.07 -8.77 31.08
CA TRP A 492 2.47 -9.21 30.97
C TRP A 492 2.79 -9.82 29.59
N GLY A 493 1.81 -10.47 28.95
CA GLY A 493 1.95 -10.98 27.58
C GLY A 493 2.00 -9.87 26.51
N GLU A 494 1.43 -8.69 26.77
CA GLU A 494 1.56 -7.52 25.88
C GLU A 494 2.92 -6.85 26.03
N MET A 495 3.47 -6.83 27.25
CA MET A 495 4.85 -6.39 27.48
C MET A 495 5.86 -7.26 26.72
N SER A 496 5.61 -8.57 26.58
CA SER A 496 6.52 -9.45 25.82
C SER A 496 6.57 -9.20 24.31
N GLN A 497 5.66 -8.37 23.77
CA GLN A 497 5.67 -8.01 22.34
C GLN A 497 6.61 -6.83 22.05
N ILE A 498 6.99 -6.09 23.10
CA ILE A 498 7.88 -4.95 22.99
C ILE A 498 9.28 -5.46 22.67
N THR A 499 9.88 -4.91 21.62
CA THR A 499 11.22 -5.27 21.16
C THR A 499 12.29 -4.47 21.88
N TYR A 500 12.03 -3.18 22.08
CA TYR A 500 12.96 -2.20 22.66
C TYR A 500 12.26 -1.21 23.61
N PHE A 501 13.00 -0.70 24.58
CA PHE A 501 12.66 0.53 25.32
C PHE A 501 13.61 1.65 24.92
N THR A 502 13.06 2.84 24.72
CA THR A 502 13.85 4.06 24.47
C THR A 502 13.45 5.17 25.43
N ASP A 503 14.44 6.00 25.77
CA ASP A 503 14.23 7.27 26.47
C ASP A 503 13.41 8.25 25.63
#